data_AF-A0A3M7QET7-F1
#
_entry.id   AF-A0A3M7QET7-F1
#
_cell.length_a   1.000
_cell.length_b   1.000
_cell.length_c   1.000
_cell.angle_alpha   90.00
_cell.angle_beta   90.00
_cell.angle_gamma   90.00
#
_symmetry.space_group_name_H-M   'P 1'
#
loop_
_entity.id
_entity.type
_entity.pdbx_description
1 polymer ?
#
loop_
_entity_poly.entity_id
_entity_poly.type
_entity_poly.pdbx_seq_one_letter_code
_entity_poly.pdbx_strand_id
1 'polypeptide(L)'
;MKQIKKGPQKNEFCSFVVFKNGICSLHTEYALTRLVNNPNLSVVYKKEFIINHCSNTPCMNGATCVNKLDEYVCLCDLGYFGKNCDKSINNYYCETDYYRLNETDICKPCMSGFTTFNNYPFNCYKREYIQRDYESVNSYCRDLNSFLWTPKTRTERNIFAGNRAWVNSKITYVGEPFVWPDGLRVYGMGDGEPNNGGGNNNLLYENALKYHENYFHSVHSTVTLTTICQQLN
;
A
#
# COMPACT_ATOMS: atom_id res chain seq x y z
N MET A 1 -8.75 -35.52 3.01
CA MET A 1 -8.99 -34.17 2.46
C MET A 1 -8.30 -33.16 3.36
N LYS A 2 -7.23 -32.48 2.92
CA LYS A 2 -6.60 -31.42 3.71
C LYS A 2 -7.61 -30.27 3.82
N GLN A 3 -8.05 -29.95 5.03
CA GLN A 3 -8.81 -28.73 5.27
C GLN A 3 -7.92 -27.55 4.86
N ILE A 4 -8.23 -26.89 3.74
CA ILE A 4 -7.63 -25.61 3.40
C ILE A 4 -8.10 -24.65 4.50
N LYS A 5 -7.21 -24.27 5.42
CA LYS A 5 -7.52 -23.25 6.42
C LYS A 5 -8.00 -22.01 5.67
N LYS A 6 -9.27 -21.64 5.86
CA LYS A 6 -9.81 -20.41 5.30
C LYS A 6 -9.05 -19.24 5.93
N GLY A 7 -8.35 -18.47 5.10
CA GLY A 7 -7.76 -17.21 5.53
C GLY A 7 -8.84 -16.22 5.99
N PRO A 8 -8.46 -15.15 6.70
CA PRO A 8 -9.39 -14.11 7.10
C PRO A 8 -10.08 -13.49 5.87
N GLN A 9 -11.36 -13.13 6.01
CA GLN A 9 -12.10 -12.40 4.97
C GLN A 9 -12.46 -11.01 5.48
N LYS A 10 -12.23 -9.99 4.64
CA LYS A 10 -12.63 -8.61 4.88
C LYS A 10 -13.54 -8.15 3.76
N ASN A 11 -14.60 -7.43 4.10
CA ASN A 11 -15.57 -6.88 3.16
C ASN A 11 -15.41 -5.36 3.10
N GLU A 12 -15.09 -4.80 1.93
CA GLU A 12 -15.08 -3.34 1.70
C GLU A 12 -16.38 -2.88 1.02
N PHE A 13 -17.51 -3.39 1.49
CA PHE A 13 -18.83 -3.15 0.94
C PHE A 13 -19.43 -1.84 1.44
N CYS A 14 -19.43 -0.83 0.57
CA CYS A 14 -20.61 -0.20 -0.05
C CYS A 14 -20.05 0.94 -0.87
N SER A 15 -20.16 0.86 -2.19
CA SER A 15 -19.54 1.86 -3.04
C SER A 15 -20.46 3.06 -3.24
N PHE A 16 -20.03 4.20 -2.71
CA PHE A 16 -20.63 5.50 -2.98
C PHE A 16 -19.71 6.28 -3.89
N VAL A 17 -20.25 6.87 -4.95
CA VAL A 17 -19.49 7.90 -5.67
C VAL A 17 -19.75 9.23 -4.97
N VAL A 18 -18.68 9.84 -4.47
CA VAL A 18 -18.73 11.18 -3.88
C VAL A 18 -18.16 12.16 -4.90
N PHE A 19 -18.87 13.25 -5.14
CA PHE A 19 -18.48 14.33 -6.02
C PHE A 19 -17.92 15.50 -5.22
N LYS A 20 -16.73 15.98 -5.61
CA LYS A 20 -16.11 17.20 -5.08
C LYS A 20 -15.30 17.88 -6.17
N ASN A 21 -15.53 19.18 -6.38
CA ASN A 21 -14.75 20.02 -7.32
C ASN A 21 -14.61 19.42 -8.74
N GLY A 22 -15.67 18.80 -9.28
CA GLY A 22 -15.61 18.19 -10.62
C GLY A 22 -15.09 16.75 -10.65
N ILE A 23 -14.66 16.20 -9.52
CA ILE A 23 -14.05 14.86 -9.43
C ILE A 23 -15.02 13.90 -8.72
N CYS A 24 -15.24 12.74 -9.34
CA CYS A 24 -15.99 11.63 -8.78
C CYS A 24 -15.03 10.60 -8.18
N SER A 25 -15.15 10.32 -6.87
CA SER A 25 -14.34 9.33 -6.16
C SER A 25 -15.20 8.20 -5.60
N LEU A 26 -14.70 6.96 -5.61
CA LEU A 26 -15.39 5.80 -5.05
C LEU A 26 -15.04 5.63 -3.55
N HIS A 27 -16.05 5.57 -2.69
CA HIS A 27 -15.92 5.45 -1.24
C HIS A 27 -16.62 4.19 -0.73
N THR A 28 -16.18 3.65 0.40
CA THR A 28 -16.85 2.55 1.12
C THR A 28 -17.98 3.09 2.02
N GLU A 29 -18.86 2.23 2.56
CA GLU A 29 -19.83 2.63 3.63
C GLU A 29 -19.11 3.23 4.82
N TYR A 30 -17.99 2.62 5.19
CA TYR A 30 -17.13 3.10 6.25
C TYR A 30 -16.68 4.54 5.99
N ALA A 31 -16.22 4.85 4.78
CA ALA A 31 -15.88 6.22 4.41
C ALA A 31 -17.12 7.12 4.40
N LEU A 32 -18.24 6.65 3.84
CA LEU A 32 -19.49 7.41 3.80
C LEU A 32 -19.94 7.86 5.20
N THR A 33 -19.97 6.97 6.20
CA THR A 33 -20.42 7.32 7.57
C THR A 33 -19.66 8.49 8.20
N ARG A 34 -18.43 8.77 7.71
CA ARG A 34 -17.63 9.93 8.12
C ARG A 34 -17.75 11.14 7.19
N LEU A 35 -18.24 10.95 5.96
CA LEU A 35 -18.36 11.97 4.92
C LEU A 35 -19.78 12.56 4.79
N VAL A 36 -20.84 11.86 5.23
CA VAL A 36 -22.25 12.31 5.05
C VAL A 36 -22.53 13.70 5.63
N ASN A 37 -21.79 14.08 6.68
CA ASN A 37 -21.98 15.38 7.34
C ASN A 37 -21.12 16.51 6.74
N ASN A 38 -20.40 16.27 5.63
CA ASN A 38 -19.59 17.30 4.99
C ASN A 38 -20.42 18.05 3.92
N PRO A 39 -20.73 19.35 4.11
CA PRO A 39 -21.57 20.11 3.19
C PRO A 39 -20.90 20.33 1.81
N ASN A 40 -19.59 20.07 1.68
CA ASN A 40 -18.86 20.19 0.43
C ASN A 40 -18.79 18.90 -0.38
N LEU A 41 -19.47 17.83 0.06
CA LEU A 41 -19.46 16.52 -0.58
C LEU A 41 -20.88 16.12 -0.97
N SER A 42 -21.06 15.68 -2.22
CA SER A 42 -22.34 15.17 -2.71
C SER A 42 -22.21 13.69 -3.04
N VAL A 43 -23.06 12.84 -2.45
CA VAL A 43 -23.18 11.43 -2.85
C VAL A 43 -24.00 11.36 -4.13
N VAL A 44 -23.40 10.92 -5.23
CA VAL A 44 -24.03 10.94 -6.57
C VAL A 44 -24.40 9.56 -7.11
N TYR A 45 -23.90 8.47 -6.50
CA TYR A 45 -24.25 7.10 -6.88
C TYR A 45 -24.06 6.14 -5.71
N LYS A 46 -24.97 5.16 -5.56
CA LYS A 46 -24.91 4.09 -4.56
C LYS A 46 -25.14 2.75 -5.25
N LYS A 47 -24.24 1.78 -5.08
CA LYS A 47 -24.42 0.40 -5.55
C LYS A 47 -24.91 -0.51 -4.43
N GLU A 48 -26.11 -1.05 -4.58
CA GLU A 48 -26.83 -1.80 -3.51
C GLU A 48 -26.64 -3.32 -3.57
N PHE A 49 -26.15 -3.88 -4.67
CA PHE A 49 -25.86 -5.31 -4.82
C PHE A 49 -24.37 -5.54 -5.00
N ILE A 50 -23.77 -6.40 -4.18
CA ILE A 50 -22.35 -6.70 -4.26
C ILE A 50 -22.09 -8.19 -4.18
N ILE A 51 -21.36 -8.69 -5.18
CA ILE A 51 -20.95 -10.09 -5.27
C ILE A 51 -19.80 -10.30 -4.28
N ASN A 52 -19.92 -11.33 -3.43
CA ASN A 52 -18.82 -11.77 -2.59
C ASN A 52 -17.84 -12.64 -3.40
N HIS A 53 -16.92 -11.99 -4.10
CA HIS A 53 -15.75 -12.58 -4.76
C HIS A 53 -14.81 -13.38 -3.83
N CYS A 54 -14.87 -13.18 -2.50
CA CYS A 54 -14.13 -13.98 -1.53
C CYS A 54 -14.83 -15.29 -1.13
N SER A 55 -16.09 -15.51 -1.55
CA SER A 55 -16.89 -16.69 -1.19
C SER A 55 -16.21 -18.02 -1.54
N ASN A 56 -15.54 -18.08 -2.70
CA ASN A 56 -14.83 -19.26 -3.18
C ASN A 56 -13.40 -19.40 -2.63
N THR A 57 -13.02 -18.60 -1.62
CA THR A 57 -11.70 -18.63 -0.97
C THR A 57 -10.54 -18.63 -1.97
N PRO A 58 -10.46 -17.61 -2.85
CA PRO A 58 -9.46 -17.59 -3.93
C PRO A 58 -8.02 -17.41 -3.45
N CYS A 59 -7.84 -16.86 -2.24
CA CYS A 59 -6.52 -16.58 -1.67
C CYS A 59 -5.91 -17.80 -0.99
N MET A 60 -4.66 -18.11 -1.35
CA MET A 60 -3.91 -19.27 -0.87
C MET A 60 -2.90 -18.88 0.22
N ASN A 61 -2.27 -19.89 0.82
CA ASN A 61 -1.11 -19.74 1.71
C ASN A 61 -1.32 -18.77 2.89
N GLY A 62 -2.52 -18.80 3.50
CA GLY A 62 -2.85 -17.98 4.67
C GLY A 62 -3.16 -16.51 4.36
N ALA A 63 -3.20 -16.13 3.08
CA ALA A 63 -3.53 -14.78 2.67
C ALA A 63 -4.95 -14.35 3.10
N THR A 64 -5.09 -13.05 3.37
CA THR A 64 -6.39 -12.44 3.68
C THR A 64 -7.10 -12.05 2.38
N CYS A 65 -8.34 -12.50 2.21
CA CYS A 65 -9.16 -12.09 1.07
C CYS A 65 -9.89 -10.80 1.40
N VAL A 66 -9.68 -9.78 0.57
CA VAL A 66 -10.40 -8.51 0.63
C VAL A 66 -11.38 -8.48 -0.52
N ASN A 67 -12.67 -8.47 -0.19
CA ASN A 67 -13.72 -8.36 -1.18
C ASN A 67 -13.90 -6.90 -1.59
N LYS A 68 -13.86 -6.63 -2.89
CA LYS A 68 -14.12 -5.31 -3.49
C LYS A 68 -15.42 -5.33 -4.31
N LEU A 69 -15.72 -4.22 -4.97
CA LEU A 69 -16.96 -4.03 -5.71
C LEU A 69 -17.16 -5.03 -6.86
N ASP A 70 -16.13 -5.23 -7.67
CA ASP A 70 -16.17 -6.05 -8.89
C ASP A 70 -15.02 -7.08 -8.95
N GLU A 71 -14.24 -7.18 -7.86
CA GLU A 71 -13.08 -8.09 -7.77
C GLU A 71 -12.79 -8.49 -6.31
N TYR A 72 -11.74 -9.27 -6.13
CA TYR A 72 -11.11 -9.50 -4.82
C TYR A 72 -9.62 -9.12 -4.91
N VAL A 73 -9.03 -8.82 -3.75
CA VAL A 73 -7.59 -8.69 -3.60
C VAL A 73 -7.12 -9.65 -2.52
N CYS A 74 -6.07 -10.41 -2.80
CA CYS A 74 -5.40 -11.22 -1.81
C CYS A 74 -4.24 -10.45 -1.18
N LEU A 75 -4.32 -10.22 0.12
CA LEU A 75 -3.20 -9.68 0.89
C LEU A 75 -2.29 -10.84 1.28
N CYS A 76 -1.23 -11.04 0.49
CA CYS A 76 -0.33 -12.17 0.66
C CYS A 76 0.45 -12.12 1.97
N ASP A 77 0.61 -13.29 2.58
CA ASP A 77 1.47 -13.45 3.75
C ASP A 77 2.96 -13.44 3.37
N LEU A 78 3.84 -13.39 4.36
CA LEU A 78 5.29 -13.41 4.16
C LEU A 78 5.73 -14.60 3.30
N GLY A 79 6.59 -14.33 2.32
CA GLY A 79 7.12 -15.33 1.40
C GLY A 79 6.23 -15.63 0.19
N TYR A 80 5.02 -15.05 0.11
CA TYR A 80 4.09 -15.30 -1.00
C TYR A 80 3.73 -14.05 -1.79
N PHE A 81 3.39 -14.25 -3.07
CA PHE A 81 2.94 -13.19 -3.98
C PHE A 81 2.05 -13.77 -5.11
N GLY A 82 1.62 -12.90 -6.03
CA GLY A 82 0.72 -13.23 -7.12
C GLY A 82 -0.74 -12.91 -6.78
N LYS A 83 -1.63 -12.94 -7.79
CA LYS A 83 -3.05 -12.58 -7.64
C LYS A 83 -3.76 -13.36 -6.53
N ASN A 84 -3.41 -14.64 -6.39
CA ASN A 84 -3.98 -15.56 -5.41
C ASN A 84 -3.03 -15.91 -4.26
N CYS A 85 -1.86 -15.26 -4.19
CA CYS A 85 -0.81 -15.59 -3.23
C CYS A 85 -0.34 -17.06 -3.31
N ASP A 86 -0.41 -17.63 -4.49
CA ASP A 86 -0.09 -19.03 -4.81
C ASP A 86 1.40 -19.23 -5.09
N LYS A 87 2.15 -18.14 -5.33
CA LYS A 87 3.57 -18.19 -5.72
C LYS A 87 4.47 -17.91 -4.53
N SER A 88 5.53 -18.72 -4.41
CA SER A 88 6.56 -18.58 -3.38
C SER A 88 7.71 -17.71 -3.89
N ILE A 89 8.08 -16.69 -3.12
CA ILE A 89 9.21 -15.80 -3.43
C ILE A 89 10.54 -16.56 -3.42
N ASN A 90 10.65 -17.61 -2.60
CA ASN A 90 11.87 -18.42 -2.48
C ASN A 90 12.25 -19.17 -3.78
N ASN A 91 11.34 -19.24 -4.75
CA ASN A 91 11.63 -19.81 -6.07
C ASN A 91 12.43 -18.87 -6.97
N TYR A 92 12.66 -17.62 -6.53
CA TYR A 92 13.30 -16.58 -7.32
C TYR A 92 14.57 -16.11 -6.60
N TYR A 93 15.65 -16.03 -7.36
CA TYR A 93 16.95 -15.57 -6.88
C TYR A 93 17.58 -14.66 -7.92
N CYS A 94 18.22 -13.59 -7.44
CA CYS A 94 19.18 -12.79 -8.19
C CYS A 94 20.40 -12.60 -7.28
N GLU A 95 21.58 -12.47 -7.89
CA GLU A 95 22.80 -12.12 -7.16
C GLU A 95 22.66 -10.73 -6.52
N THR A 96 23.53 -10.43 -5.54
CA THR A 96 23.60 -9.10 -4.91
C THR A 96 23.73 -8.02 -5.99
N ASP A 97 22.96 -6.94 -5.83
CA ASP A 97 22.89 -5.83 -6.79
C ASP A 97 22.28 -6.20 -8.15
N TYR A 98 21.57 -7.33 -8.23
CA TYR A 98 20.73 -7.69 -9.35
C TYR A 98 19.29 -7.94 -8.91
N TYR A 99 18.33 -7.53 -9.73
CA TYR A 99 16.89 -7.68 -9.52
C TYR A 99 16.20 -8.25 -10.76
N ARG A 100 14.96 -8.71 -10.62
CA ARG A 100 14.12 -9.11 -11.75
C ARG A 100 12.75 -8.43 -11.66
N LEU A 101 12.17 -8.04 -12.80
CA LEU A 101 10.88 -7.34 -12.81
C LEU A 101 9.70 -8.27 -12.54
N ASN A 102 9.83 -9.53 -12.96
CA ASN A 102 8.80 -10.53 -12.85
C ASN A 102 9.42 -11.94 -12.87
N GLU A 103 8.56 -12.94 -12.92
CA GLU A 103 8.86 -14.36 -12.79
C GLU A 103 9.57 -14.99 -14.01
N THR A 104 9.47 -14.35 -15.17
CA THR A 104 10.06 -14.82 -16.44
C THR A 104 11.29 -14.02 -16.83
N ASP A 105 11.44 -12.80 -16.30
CA ASP A 105 12.56 -11.92 -16.62
C ASP A 105 13.86 -12.44 -16.02
N ILE A 106 14.95 -12.32 -16.80
CA ILE A 106 16.31 -12.51 -16.30
C ILE A 106 16.68 -11.40 -15.32
N CYS A 107 17.61 -11.68 -14.41
CA CYS A 107 18.12 -10.69 -13.49
C CYS A 107 18.86 -9.57 -14.24
N LYS A 108 18.64 -8.33 -13.81
CA LYS A 108 19.21 -7.08 -14.35
C LYS A 108 19.98 -6.38 -13.24
N PRO A 109 21.07 -5.66 -13.55
CA PRO A 109 21.82 -4.93 -12.55
C PRO A 109 21.00 -3.76 -11.96
N CYS A 110 21.19 -3.51 -10.67
CA CYS A 110 20.71 -2.31 -10.00
C CYS A 110 21.44 -1.06 -10.52
N MET A 111 20.79 0.10 -10.38
CA MET A 111 21.42 1.40 -10.56
C MET A 111 22.55 1.58 -9.53
N SER A 112 23.56 2.37 -9.90
CA SER A 112 24.69 2.65 -9.01
C SER A 112 24.23 3.17 -7.64
N GLY A 113 24.68 2.50 -6.57
CA GLY A 113 24.32 2.82 -5.19
C GLY A 113 22.94 2.31 -4.73
N PHE A 114 22.24 1.54 -5.55
CA PHE A 114 21.07 0.74 -5.16
C PHE A 114 21.46 -0.72 -5.03
N THR A 115 20.78 -1.45 -4.15
CA THR A 115 21.05 -2.86 -3.89
C THR A 115 19.77 -3.66 -3.75
N THR A 116 19.82 -4.95 -4.05
CA THR A 116 18.73 -5.89 -3.79
C THR A 116 18.89 -6.56 -2.44
N PHE A 117 17.77 -7.02 -1.89
CA PHE A 117 17.77 -7.82 -0.66
C PHE A 117 17.33 -9.24 -1.00
N ASN A 118 18.13 -10.24 -0.63
CA ASN A 118 17.97 -11.63 -1.07
C ASN A 118 16.64 -12.29 -0.66
N ASN A 119 15.89 -11.71 0.28
CA ASN A 119 14.55 -12.15 0.67
C ASN A 119 13.44 -11.56 -0.23
N TYR A 120 13.77 -10.69 -1.18
CA TYR A 120 12.84 -10.11 -2.17
C TYR A 120 13.59 -9.56 -3.41
N PRO A 121 13.81 -10.38 -4.45
CA PRO A 121 14.66 -10.03 -5.60
C PRO A 121 13.94 -9.18 -6.67
N PHE A 122 12.80 -8.56 -6.36
CA PHE A 122 11.93 -7.92 -7.36
C PHE A 122 12.12 -6.41 -7.53
N ASN A 123 13.05 -5.81 -6.78
CA ASN A 123 13.41 -4.41 -6.92
C ASN A 123 14.78 -4.11 -6.25
N CYS A 124 15.34 -2.95 -6.56
CA CYS A 124 16.53 -2.40 -5.92
C CYS A 124 16.16 -1.19 -5.06
N TYR A 125 16.87 -1.03 -3.95
CA TYR A 125 16.61 0.04 -3.00
C TYR A 125 17.89 0.77 -2.62
N LYS A 126 17.73 2.06 -2.29
CA LYS A 126 18.76 2.86 -1.65
C LYS A 126 18.22 3.38 -0.33
N ARG A 127 18.85 2.96 0.76
CA ARG A 127 18.51 3.39 2.12
C ARG A 127 19.52 4.41 2.60
N GLU A 128 19.03 5.53 3.11
CA GLU A 128 19.84 6.59 3.69
C GLU A 128 19.50 6.75 5.18
N TYR A 129 20.53 6.89 6.02
CA TYR A 129 20.35 7.09 7.46
C TYR A 129 19.92 8.52 7.81
N ILE A 130 20.16 9.48 6.90
CA ILE A 130 19.73 10.86 7.07
C ILE A 130 18.21 10.90 7.03
N GLN A 131 17.61 11.42 8.11
CA GLN A 131 16.17 11.59 8.22
C GLN A 131 15.74 12.92 7.59
N ARG A 132 14.64 12.91 6.85
CA ARG A 132 14.08 14.12 6.21
C ARG A 132 12.56 14.10 6.30
N ASP A 133 11.94 15.26 6.10
CA ASP A 133 10.50 15.37 5.87
C ASP A 133 10.08 14.69 4.55
N TYR A 134 8.77 14.49 4.40
CA TYR A 134 8.20 13.75 3.29
C TYR A 134 8.53 14.36 1.91
N GLU A 135 8.44 15.68 1.79
CA GLU A 135 8.68 16.38 0.51
C GLU A 135 10.16 16.34 0.13
N SER A 136 11.04 16.55 1.11
CA SER A 136 12.48 16.45 0.95
C SER A 136 12.92 15.04 0.55
N VAL A 137 12.31 13.99 1.12
CA VAL A 137 12.56 12.61 0.69
C VAL A 137 12.08 12.36 -0.73
N ASN A 138 10.89 12.84 -1.10
CA ASN A 138 10.40 12.71 -2.47
C ASN A 138 11.28 13.44 -3.48
N SER A 139 11.80 14.62 -3.15
CA SER A 139 12.78 15.33 -3.99
C SER A 139 14.06 14.52 -4.14
N TYR A 140 14.63 14.07 -3.02
CA TYR A 140 15.88 13.31 -3.01
C TYR A 140 15.79 12.03 -3.86
N CYS A 141 14.71 11.24 -3.74
CA CYS A 141 14.57 10.04 -4.56
C CYS A 141 14.41 10.39 -6.05
N ARG A 142 13.69 11.47 -6.39
CA ARG A 142 13.55 11.92 -7.78
C ARG A 142 14.90 12.36 -8.38
N ASP A 143 15.73 13.05 -7.61
CA ASP A 143 17.07 13.48 -8.05
C ASP A 143 17.99 12.29 -8.36
N LEU A 144 17.72 11.12 -7.77
CA LEU A 144 18.38 9.86 -8.05
C LEU A 144 17.76 9.08 -9.23
N ASN A 145 16.83 9.67 -9.97
CA ASN A 145 16.01 8.98 -10.98
C ASN A 145 15.32 7.72 -10.43
N SER A 146 14.74 7.87 -9.25
CA SER A 146 14.05 6.83 -8.49
C SER A 146 12.78 7.40 -7.87
N PHE A 147 12.03 6.62 -7.10
CA PHE A 147 10.87 7.11 -6.36
C PHE A 147 10.95 6.69 -4.89
N LEU A 148 10.18 7.36 -4.04
CA LEU A 148 10.06 6.96 -2.64
C LEU A 148 9.53 5.52 -2.55
N TRP A 149 10.04 4.75 -1.60
CA TRP A 149 9.69 3.35 -1.42
C TRP A 149 8.17 3.09 -1.42
N THR A 150 7.70 2.16 -2.26
CA THR A 150 6.28 1.88 -2.50
C THR A 150 5.99 0.39 -2.33
N PRO A 151 6.09 -0.16 -1.11
CA PRO A 151 6.06 -1.59 -0.91
C PRO A 151 4.66 -2.20 -1.06
N LYS A 152 4.50 -3.07 -2.06
CA LYS A 152 3.21 -3.65 -2.41
C LYS A 152 2.93 -4.97 -1.70
N THR A 153 3.96 -5.72 -1.35
CA THR A 153 3.83 -7.05 -0.71
C THR A 153 4.25 -7.02 0.75
N ARG A 154 3.72 -7.95 1.57
CA ARG A 154 4.15 -8.09 2.96
C ARG A 154 5.63 -8.44 3.07
N THR A 155 6.13 -9.26 2.14
CA THR A 155 7.54 -9.65 2.08
C THR A 155 8.45 -8.47 1.81
N GLU A 156 8.09 -7.62 0.85
CA GLU A 156 8.84 -6.40 0.55
C GLU A 156 8.90 -5.46 1.76
N ARG A 157 7.74 -5.27 2.42
CA ARG A 157 7.67 -4.48 3.65
C ARG A 157 8.59 -5.02 4.75
N ASN A 158 8.71 -6.34 4.84
CA ASN A 158 9.51 -7.00 5.87
C ASN A 158 11.02 -6.72 5.75
N ILE A 159 11.52 -6.38 4.55
CA ILE A 159 12.92 -5.96 4.35
C ILE A 159 13.29 -4.82 5.29
N PHE A 160 12.35 -3.90 5.50
CA PHE A 160 12.58 -2.68 6.28
C PHE A 160 11.70 -2.58 7.53
N ALA A 161 11.16 -3.69 8.05
CA ALA A 161 10.25 -3.68 9.22
C ALA A 161 10.83 -3.01 10.49
N GLY A 162 12.15 -3.07 10.68
CA GLY A 162 12.84 -2.39 11.79
C GLY A 162 13.06 -0.88 11.57
N ASN A 163 12.75 -0.33 10.40
CA ASN A 163 12.94 1.08 10.10
C ASN A 163 11.64 1.85 10.32
N ARG A 164 11.77 3.09 10.79
CA ARG A 164 10.70 4.09 10.71
C ARG A 164 10.90 4.86 9.41
N ALA A 165 10.31 4.38 8.33
CA ALA A 165 10.58 4.88 7.00
C ALA A 165 9.34 5.49 6.35
N TRP A 166 9.58 6.52 5.53
CA TRP A 166 8.56 7.05 4.64
C TRP A 166 8.18 6.03 3.57
N VAL A 167 6.90 6.02 3.19
CA VAL A 167 6.42 5.29 2.00
C VAL A 167 5.65 6.23 1.08
N ASN A 168 5.77 5.98 -0.21
CA ASN A 168 5.16 6.80 -1.24
C ASN A 168 3.65 6.63 -1.20
N SER A 169 2.96 7.63 -0.68
CA SER A 169 1.54 7.58 -0.41
C SER A 169 0.87 8.87 -0.84
N LYS A 170 -0.41 8.79 -1.16
CA LYS A 170 -1.25 9.92 -1.55
C LYS A 170 -2.56 9.84 -0.79
N ILE A 171 -3.04 11.01 -0.37
CA ILE A 171 -4.37 11.23 0.20
C ILE A 171 -4.76 12.67 -0.17
N THR A 172 -6.02 12.90 -0.54
CA THR A 172 -6.45 14.22 -1.02
C THR A 172 -7.28 14.97 0.01
N TYR A 173 -8.11 14.28 0.80
CA TYR A 173 -8.85 14.90 1.90
C TYR A 173 -9.19 13.90 3.01
N VAL A 174 -9.69 14.44 4.12
CA VAL A 174 -10.07 13.66 5.31
C VAL A 174 -11.14 12.63 4.96
N GLY A 175 -10.89 11.37 5.33
CA GLY A 175 -11.84 10.26 5.12
C GLY A 175 -11.63 9.47 3.83
N GLU A 176 -10.74 9.92 2.94
CA GLU A 176 -10.26 9.06 1.86
C GLU A 176 -9.27 8.01 2.37
N PRO A 177 -9.19 6.84 1.73
CA PRO A 177 -8.08 5.95 1.97
C PRO A 177 -6.80 6.52 1.39
N PHE A 178 -5.68 6.22 2.04
CA PHE A 178 -4.40 6.36 1.39
C PHE A 178 -4.30 5.42 0.19
N VAL A 179 -3.74 5.95 -0.89
CA VAL A 179 -3.44 5.22 -2.12
C VAL A 179 -1.97 5.35 -2.45
N TRP A 180 -1.47 4.36 -3.17
CA TRP A 180 -0.18 4.41 -3.85
C TRP A 180 -0.23 5.39 -5.04
N PRO A 181 0.91 5.77 -5.64
CA PRO A 181 0.93 6.70 -6.79
C PRO A 181 0.13 6.23 -8.00
N ASP A 182 -0.01 4.92 -8.18
CA ASP A 182 -0.80 4.26 -9.24
C ASP A 182 -2.31 4.22 -8.93
N GLY A 183 -2.75 4.79 -7.80
CA GLY A 183 -4.14 4.84 -7.37
C GLY A 183 -4.62 3.59 -6.64
N LEU A 184 -3.78 2.54 -6.51
CA LEU A 184 -4.16 1.36 -5.74
C LEU A 184 -4.21 1.69 -4.25
N ARG A 185 -5.24 1.18 -3.56
CA ARG A 185 -5.40 1.35 -2.10
C ARG A 185 -4.20 0.78 -1.33
N VAL A 186 -3.79 1.50 -0.29
CA VAL A 186 -2.82 1.01 0.71
C VAL A 186 -3.53 0.10 1.70
N TYR A 187 -3.01 -1.11 1.87
CA TYR A 187 -3.49 -2.09 2.86
C TYR A 187 -2.43 -2.37 3.91
N GLY A 188 -2.83 -2.83 5.10
CA GLY A 188 -1.90 -3.11 6.22
C GLY A 188 -1.66 -1.90 7.13
N MET A 189 -2.67 -1.04 7.28
CA MET A 189 -2.70 0.00 8.31
C MET A 189 -2.74 -0.65 9.70
N GLY A 190 -2.18 0.06 10.70
CA GLY A 190 -2.28 -0.34 12.10
C GLY A 190 -3.71 -0.22 12.64
N ASP A 191 -3.94 -0.78 13.82
CA ASP A 191 -5.25 -0.66 14.47
C ASP A 191 -5.56 0.81 14.79
N GLY A 192 -6.72 1.30 14.34
CA GLY A 192 -7.13 2.71 14.48
C GLY A 192 -6.65 3.63 13.36
N GLU A 193 -5.80 3.16 12.45
CA GLU A 193 -5.24 3.95 11.34
C GLU A 193 -6.07 3.84 10.04
N PRO A 194 -6.08 4.89 9.18
CA PRO A 194 -5.54 6.23 9.44
C PRO A 194 -6.41 7.01 10.42
N ASN A 195 -5.78 7.71 11.36
CA ASN A 195 -6.50 8.39 12.44
C ASN A 195 -6.60 9.93 12.25
N ASN A 196 -5.76 10.52 11.38
CA ASN A 196 -5.68 11.97 11.15
C ASN A 196 -5.49 12.78 12.44
N GLY A 197 -4.60 12.33 13.32
CA GLY A 197 -4.34 12.92 14.63
C GLY A 197 -3.92 14.38 14.52
N GLY A 198 -4.48 15.25 15.35
CA GLY A 198 -4.25 16.71 15.25
C GLY A 198 -5.04 17.40 14.13
N GLY A 199 -5.71 16.64 13.26
CA GLY A 199 -6.65 17.13 12.27
C GLY A 199 -8.09 17.19 12.77
N ASN A 200 -9.02 17.40 11.84
CA ASN A 200 -10.47 17.32 12.08
C ASN A 200 -11.18 16.92 10.77
N ASN A 201 -12.52 17.01 10.70
CA ASN A 201 -13.28 16.60 9.51
C ASN A 201 -12.99 17.41 8.24
N ASN A 202 -12.38 18.59 8.35
CA ASN A 202 -12.06 19.48 7.24
C ASN A 202 -10.54 19.72 7.09
N LEU A 203 -9.75 19.43 8.12
CA LEU A 203 -8.31 19.58 8.14
C LEU A 203 -7.64 18.22 8.08
N LEU A 204 -7.04 17.90 6.93
CA LEU A 204 -6.14 16.76 6.79
C LEU A 204 -4.77 17.15 7.32
N TYR A 205 -4.46 16.72 8.54
CA TYR A 205 -3.19 17.00 9.20
C TYR A 205 -2.19 15.88 8.94
N GLU A 206 -2.56 14.63 9.20
CA GLU A 206 -1.69 13.50 8.88
C GLU A 206 -1.87 13.08 7.42
N ASN A 207 -1.07 13.70 6.56
CA ASN A 207 -1.17 13.68 5.12
C ASN A 207 -0.14 12.76 4.43
N ALA A 208 0.64 12.00 5.18
CA ALA A 208 1.61 11.03 4.66
C ALA A 208 1.60 9.73 5.48
N LEU A 209 2.14 8.65 4.89
CA LEU A 209 2.31 7.37 5.57
C LEU A 209 3.75 7.06 5.90
N LYS A 210 3.95 6.53 7.10
CA LYS A 210 5.17 5.81 7.48
C LYS A 210 4.88 4.32 7.62
N TYR A 211 5.91 3.51 7.41
CA TYR A 211 5.89 2.10 7.80
C TYR A 211 6.68 1.89 9.10
N HIS A 212 6.09 1.21 10.06
CA HIS A 212 6.70 0.88 11.34
C HIS A 212 6.00 -0.31 12.01
N GLU A 213 6.77 -1.20 12.67
CA GLU A 213 6.24 -2.33 13.45
C GLU A 213 5.28 -3.23 12.68
N ASN A 214 5.56 -3.44 11.38
CA ASN A 214 4.75 -4.22 10.45
C ASN A 214 3.47 -3.58 9.92
N TYR A 215 3.23 -2.31 10.24
CA TYR A 215 2.02 -1.61 9.84
C TYR A 215 2.30 -0.22 9.25
N PHE A 216 1.34 0.28 8.47
CA PHE A 216 1.31 1.67 8.05
C PHE A 216 0.56 2.52 9.06
N HIS A 217 1.06 3.75 9.26
CA HIS A 217 0.48 4.74 10.16
C HIS A 217 0.41 6.08 9.45
N SER A 218 -0.70 6.81 9.60
CA SER A 218 -0.73 8.20 9.16
C SER A 218 0.16 9.05 10.07
N VAL A 219 0.81 10.05 9.47
CA VAL A 219 1.66 11.00 10.19
C VAL A 219 1.72 12.32 9.40
N HIS A 220 1.96 13.43 10.10
CA HIS A 220 2.18 14.73 9.48
C HIS A 220 3.45 14.73 8.61
N SER A 221 3.38 15.25 7.40
CA SER A 221 4.46 15.20 6.38
C SER A 221 5.77 15.86 6.80
N THR A 222 5.74 16.76 7.79
CA THR A 222 6.93 17.47 8.29
C THR A 222 7.76 16.70 9.30
N VAL A 223 7.30 15.53 9.76
CA VAL A 223 8.11 14.67 10.64
C VAL A 223 9.36 14.20 9.89
N THR A 224 10.50 14.05 10.55
CA THR A 224 11.70 13.52 9.90
C THR A 224 11.80 12.01 10.08
N LEU A 225 11.87 11.25 8.99
CA LEU A 225 11.95 9.78 9.00
C LEU A 225 13.02 9.27 8.03
N THR A 226 13.37 7.99 8.16
CA THR A 226 14.36 7.32 7.30
C THR A 226 13.92 7.37 5.84
N THR A 227 14.87 7.71 4.96
CA THR A 227 14.70 7.73 3.52
C THR A 227 14.99 6.35 2.93
N ILE A 228 14.04 5.83 2.16
CA ILE A 228 14.24 4.64 1.32
C ILE A 228 13.73 5.00 -0.07
N CYS A 229 14.64 4.97 -1.04
CA CYS A 229 14.31 5.12 -2.44
C CYS A 229 14.24 3.74 -3.10
N GLN A 230 13.31 3.59 -4.01
CA GLN A 230 13.08 2.41 -4.82
C GLN A 230 13.35 2.77 -6.28
N GLN A 231 14.13 1.93 -6.94
CA GLN A 231 14.55 2.15 -8.31
C GLN A 231 13.36 2.09 -9.29
N LEU A 232 13.44 2.88 -10.37
CA LEU A 232 12.55 2.78 -11.52
C LEU A 232 12.78 1.45 -12.27
N ASN A 233 11.67 0.75 -12.50
CA ASN A 233 11.60 -0.56 -13.14
C ASN A 233 11.30 -0.44 -14.64
#